data_AF-M0ARN4-F1
#
_entry.id   AF-M0ARN4-F1
#
_cell.length_a   1.000
_cell.length_b   1.000
_cell.length_c   1.000
_cell.angle_alpha   90.00
_cell.angle_beta   90.00
_cell.angle_gamma   90.00
#
_symmetry.space_group_name_H-M   'P 1'
#
loop_
_entity.id
_entity.type
_entity.pdbx_description
1 polymer ?
#
loop_
_entity_poly.entity_id
_entity_poly.type
_entity_poly.pdbx_seq_one_letter_code
_entity_poly.pdbx_strand_id
1 'polypeptide(L)'
;MASRRDLSSARVATGHSRFEWRVATLKGAEAGDSLVPDPVETTTPDGVDYGWVMQMTFVLTILIGAPIVALLSTSAELPTWGSRAEFAIRVGAVIWLLVSVSVFLYAKRAQR
;
A
#
# COMPACT_ATOMS: atom_id res chain seq x y z
N MET A 1 -74.02 -16.43 19.98
CA MET A 1 -74.35 -15.42 18.94
C MET A 1 -73.23 -15.41 17.91
N ALA A 2 -73.52 -15.86 16.70
CA ALA A 2 -72.61 -15.90 15.56
C ALA A 2 -72.68 -14.59 14.76
N SER A 3 -71.58 -14.12 14.18
CA SER A 3 -71.60 -13.27 12.97
C SER A 3 -70.17 -13.17 12.40
N ARG A 4 -69.80 -13.99 11.41
CA ARG A 4 -70.03 -13.83 9.96
C ARG A 4 -68.95 -12.98 9.28
N ARG A 5 -68.47 -13.55 8.16
CA ARG A 5 -67.87 -12.92 6.97
C ARG A 5 -66.37 -12.66 7.04
N ASP A 6 -65.61 -12.78 5.97
CA ASP A 6 -65.76 -13.45 4.68
C ASP A 6 -64.38 -13.32 4.02
N LEU A 7 -64.11 -14.29 3.16
CA LEU A 7 -63.08 -14.38 2.13
C LEU A 7 -62.48 -13.05 1.64
N SER A 8 -61.16 -13.00 1.48
CA SER A 8 -60.52 -12.67 0.19
C SER A 8 -59.00 -12.44 0.29
N SER A 9 -58.25 -13.29 -0.44
CA SER A 9 -57.18 -12.85 -1.34
C SER A 9 -55.89 -12.24 -0.75
N ALA A 10 -54.81 -13.04 -0.69
CA ALA A 10 -53.58 -12.79 -1.46
C ALA A 10 -52.45 -13.79 -1.12
N ARG A 11 -52.33 -14.81 -1.99
CA ARG A 11 -51.08 -15.38 -2.53
C ARG A 11 -49.77 -14.73 -2.03
N VAL A 12 -48.89 -15.50 -1.38
CA VAL A 12 -47.46 -15.61 -1.76
C VAL A 12 -46.93 -16.98 -1.30
N ALA A 13 -46.52 -17.80 -2.27
CA ALA A 13 -45.79 -19.03 -2.05
C ALA A 13 -44.42 -18.73 -1.43
N THR A 14 -44.05 -19.41 -0.34
CA THR A 14 -42.67 -19.39 0.14
C THR A 14 -42.20 -20.83 0.35
N GLY A 15 -41.90 -21.49 -0.76
CA GLY A 15 -41.03 -22.65 -0.78
C GLY A 15 -39.66 -22.22 -1.26
N HIS A 16 -38.73 -21.92 -0.36
CA HIS A 16 -37.27 -22.04 -0.60
C HIS A 16 -36.46 -21.74 0.69
N SER A 17 -36.41 -22.66 1.67
CA SER A 17 -35.57 -22.42 2.87
C SER A 17 -35.08 -23.70 3.56
N ARG A 18 -34.54 -24.66 2.79
CA ARG A 18 -33.85 -25.81 3.40
C ARG A 18 -32.52 -26.23 2.75
N PHE A 19 -32.15 -25.71 1.57
CA PHE A 19 -30.98 -26.21 0.84
C PHE A 19 -29.81 -25.23 0.65
N GLU A 20 -29.93 -23.97 1.08
CA GLU A 20 -28.90 -22.93 0.86
C GLU A 20 -27.66 -23.10 1.76
N TRP A 21 -27.77 -23.74 2.92
CA TRP A 21 -26.66 -23.80 3.89
C TRP A 21 -25.61 -24.87 3.59
N ARG A 22 -25.94 -25.92 2.82
CA ARG A 22 -24.98 -26.99 2.49
C ARG A 22 -23.95 -26.58 1.43
N VAL A 23 -24.25 -25.55 0.65
CA VAL A 23 -23.35 -25.03 -0.40
C VAL A 23 -22.32 -24.06 0.20
N ALA A 24 -22.72 -23.31 1.24
CA ALA A 24 -21.81 -22.42 1.97
C ALA A 24 -20.73 -23.18 2.75
N THR A 25 -21.05 -24.36 3.31
CA THR A 25 -20.08 -25.15 4.08
C THR A 25 -19.00 -25.79 3.20
N LEU A 26 -19.35 -26.21 1.98
CA LEU A 26 -18.39 -26.81 1.03
C LEU A 26 -17.46 -25.75 0.42
N LYS A 27 -17.96 -24.54 0.15
CA LYS A 27 -17.12 -23.43 -0.30
C LYS A 27 -16.11 -22.97 0.77
N GLY A 28 -16.40 -23.20 2.05
CA GLY A 28 -15.47 -22.95 3.16
C GLY A 28 -14.40 -24.02 3.36
N ALA A 29 -14.67 -25.27 2.95
CA ALA A 29 -13.71 -26.37 3.04
C ALA A 29 -12.67 -26.34 1.90
N GLU A 30 -13.09 -25.96 0.69
CA GLU A 30 -12.19 -25.75 -0.47
C GLU A 30 -11.36 -24.46 -0.32
N ALA A 31 -11.87 -23.48 0.43
CA ALA A 31 -11.13 -22.26 0.77
C ALA A 31 -10.03 -22.51 1.82
N GLY A 32 -10.08 -23.61 2.57
CA GLY A 32 -9.10 -23.92 3.60
C GLY A 32 -7.69 -24.18 3.08
N ASP A 33 -7.56 -24.57 1.80
CA ASP A 33 -6.28 -24.82 1.12
C ASP A 33 -5.77 -23.60 0.33
N SER A 34 -6.62 -22.60 0.11
CA SER A 34 -6.31 -21.37 -0.64
C SER A 34 -6.18 -20.11 0.23
N LEU A 35 -6.35 -20.25 1.55
CA LEU A 35 -6.15 -19.17 2.54
C LEU A 35 -4.73 -19.10 3.10
N VAL A 36 -3.89 -20.11 2.82
CA VAL A 36 -2.45 -20.01 3.07
C VAL A 36 -1.90 -19.21 1.90
N PRO A 37 -1.41 -17.96 2.10
CA PRO A 37 -0.74 -17.24 1.03
C PRO A 37 0.37 -18.12 0.48
N ASP A 38 0.50 -18.18 -0.85
CA ASP A 38 1.57 -18.92 -1.51
C ASP A 38 2.88 -18.69 -0.76
N PRO A 39 3.66 -19.76 -0.45
CA PRO A 39 4.92 -19.63 0.25
C PRO A 39 5.73 -18.49 -0.37
N VAL A 40 5.99 -17.44 0.41
CA VAL A 40 6.90 -16.40 -0.03
C VAL A 40 8.26 -17.06 -0.15
N GLU A 41 8.81 -17.01 -1.35
CA GLU A 41 10.17 -17.45 -1.61
C GLU A 41 11.12 -16.59 -0.81
N THR A 42 11.50 -17.14 0.34
CA THR A 42 12.44 -16.55 1.28
C THR A 42 13.84 -16.79 0.75
N THR A 43 14.36 -15.81 0.02
CA THR A 43 15.80 -15.72 -0.18
C THR A 43 16.42 -15.15 1.09
N THR A 44 17.46 -15.80 1.62
CA THR A 44 18.33 -15.14 2.60
C THR A 44 19.26 -14.24 1.79
N PRO A 45 19.12 -12.91 1.86
CA PRO A 45 19.97 -12.03 1.08
C PRO A 45 21.40 -12.10 1.61
N ASP A 46 22.25 -12.84 0.91
CA ASP A 46 23.70 -12.81 1.14
C ASP A 46 24.26 -11.50 0.55
N GLY A 47 24.34 -10.45 1.37
CA GLY A 47 24.91 -9.15 1.00
C GLY A 47 24.01 -7.95 1.32
N VAL A 48 24.17 -6.85 0.57
CA VAL A 48 23.48 -5.56 0.80
C VAL A 48 21.97 -5.72 0.88
N ASP A 49 21.38 -5.26 1.99
CA ASP A 49 19.93 -5.22 2.17
C ASP A 49 19.39 -4.07 1.32
N TYR A 50 19.13 -4.40 0.05
CA TYR A 50 18.59 -3.46 -0.92
C TYR A 50 17.17 -3.00 -0.54
N GLY A 51 16.42 -3.79 0.23
CA GLY A 51 15.11 -3.39 0.77
C GLY A 51 15.26 -2.25 1.77
N TRP A 52 16.21 -2.39 2.71
CA TRP A 52 16.55 -1.34 3.66
C TRP A 52 17.12 -0.09 2.97
N VAL A 53 18.01 -0.26 1.99
CA VAL A 53 18.58 0.87 1.22
C VAL A 53 17.46 1.66 0.52
N MET A 54 16.52 0.97 -0.11
CA MET A 54 15.38 1.60 -0.78
C MET A 54 14.48 2.33 0.21
N GLN A 55 14.15 1.70 1.35
CA GLN A 55 13.31 2.33 2.38
C GLN A 55 13.99 3.58 2.96
N MET A 56 15.26 3.48 3.33
CA MET A 56 16.00 4.59 3.92
C MET A 56 16.20 5.74 2.94
N THR A 57 16.46 5.46 1.66
CA THR A 57 16.56 6.53 0.65
C THR A 57 15.24 7.28 0.48
N PHE A 58 14.10 6.57 0.48
CA PHE A 58 12.77 7.20 0.48
C PHE A 58 12.53 8.05 1.73
N VAL A 59 12.81 7.51 2.92
CA VAL A 59 12.63 8.22 4.19
C VAL A 59 13.53 9.47 4.27
N LEU A 60 14.81 9.35 3.90
CA LEU A 60 15.76 10.47 3.97
C LEU A 60 15.43 11.57 2.95
N THR A 61 14.96 11.23 1.75
CA THR A 61 14.57 12.24 0.76
C THR A 61 13.34 13.03 1.20
N ILE A 62 12.40 12.41 1.93
CA ILE A 62 11.24 13.12 2.51
C ILE A 62 11.65 13.93 3.73
N LEU A 63 12.28 13.31 4.73
CA LEU A 63 12.53 13.95 6.03
C LEU A 63 13.67 14.96 6.01
N ILE A 64 14.61 14.83 5.07
CA ILE A 64 15.78 15.70 4.98
C ILE A 64 15.80 16.42 3.64
N GLY A 65 15.61 15.69 2.53
CA GLY A 65 15.69 16.27 1.20
C GLY A 65 14.67 17.38 0.95
N ALA A 66 13.38 17.12 1.20
CA ALA A 66 12.33 18.11 1.00
C ALA A 66 12.51 19.36 1.89
N PRO A 67 12.81 19.24 3.21
CA PRO A 67 13.14 20.41 4.04
C PRO A 67 14.34 21.21 3.55
N ILE A 68 15.40 20.55 3.07
CA ILE A 68 16.57 21.26 2.50
C ILE A 68 16.17 22.03 1.25
N VAL A 69 15.43 21.42 0.32
CA VAL A 69 14.95 22.11 -0.89
C VAL A 69 14.09 23.32 -0.52
N ALA A 70 13.17 23.16 0.44
CA ALA A 70 12.32 24.24 0.91
C ALA A 70 13.14 25.38 1.54
N LEU A 71 14.11 25.07 2.40
CA LEU A 71 14.96 26.06 3.03
C LEU A 71 15.81 26.82 2.00
N LEU A 72 16.45 26.10 1.08
CA LEU A 72 17.27 26.73 0.03
C LEU A 72 16.42 27.60 -0.91
N SER A 73 15.14 27.25 -1.13
CA SER A 73 14.25 28.07 -1.96
C SER A 73 14.00 29.47 -1.40
N THR A 74 14.17 29.68 -0.08
CA THR A 74 14.03 31.01 0.54
C THR A 74 15.12 31.99 0.14
N SER A 75 16.26 31.49 -0.36
CA SER A 75 17.39 32.29 -0.81
C SER A 75 17.38 32.60 -2.31
N ALA A 76 16.40 32.07 -3.05
CA ALA A 76 16.31 32.21 -4.50
C ALA A 76 15.03 32.95 -4.91
N GLU A 77 15.15 33.90 -5.83
CA GLU A 77 13.97 34.49 -6.46
C GLU A 77 13.40 33.51 -7.50
N LEU A 78 12.22 32.97 -7.20
CA LEU A 78 11.55 31.97 -8.04
C LEU A 78 10.18 32.49 -8.53
N PRO A 79 10.18 33.52 -9.41
CA PRO A 79 8.96 34.23 -9.82
C PRO A 79 8.06 33.39 -10.74
N THR A 80 8.62 32.42 -11.47
CA THR A 80 7.87 31.56 -12.39
C THR A 80 7.85 30.12 -11.92
N TRP A 81 6.86 29.35 -12.38
CA TRP A 81 6.85 27.91 -12.18
C TRP A 81 8.11 27.28 -12.82
N GLY A 82 8.47 27.62 -14.07
CA GLY A 82 9.69 27.09 -14.69
C GLY A 82 10.95 27.23 -13.82
N SER A 83 11.15 28.41 -13.21
CA SER A 83 12.26 28.68 -12.28
C SER A 83 12.23 27.77 -11.04
N ARG A 84 11.04 27.57 -10.45
CA ARG A 84 10.86 26.67 -9.29
C ARG A 84 11.14 25.21 -9.67
N ALA A 85 10.74 24.78 -10.87
CA ALA A 85 10.95 23.42 -11.37
C ALA A 85 12.44 23.12 -11.52
N GLU A 86 13.14 24.00 -12.25
CA GLU A 86 14.57 23.86 -12.49
C GLU A 86 15.35 23.84 -11.19
N PHE A 87 15.02 24.76 -10.27
CA PHE A 87 15.63 24.80 -8.95
C PHE A 87 15.43 23.49 -8.17
N ALA A 88 14.18 23.03 -8.08
CA ALA A 88 13.86 21.81 -7.34
C ALA A 88 14.54 20.57 -7.94
N ILE A 89 14.61 20.48 -9.27
CA ILE A 89 15.27 19.37 -9.97
C ILE A 89 16.79 19.41 -9.73
N ARG A 90 17.45 20.56 -9.87
CA ARG A 90 18.90 20.69 -9.67
C ARG A 90 19.30 20.34 -8.24
N VAL A 91 18.63 20.95 -7.26
CA VAL A 91 18.92 20.71 -5.84
C VAL A 91 18.55 19.27 -5.46
N GLY A 92 17.37 18.81 -5.90
CA GLY A 92 16.90 17.45 -5.65
C GLY A 92 17.84 16.38 -6.22
N ALA A 93 18.39 16.59 -7.42
CA ALA A 93 19.33 15.65 -8.02
C ALA A 93 20.62 15.51 -7.19
N VAL A 94 21.18 16.62 -6.69
CA VAL A 94 22.37 16.59 -5.82
C VAL A 94 22.09 15.84 -4.52
N ILE A 95 20.97 16.17 -3.86
CA ILE A 95 20.56 15.50 -2.62
C ILE A 95 20.34 14.01 -2.85
N TRP A 96 19.62 13.64 -3.91
CA TRP A 96 19.31 12.26 -4.23
C TRP A 96 20.57 11.43 -4.44
N LEU A 97 21.55 11.96 -5.17
CA LEU A 97 22.83 11.28 -5.39
C LEU A 97 23.60 11.08 -4.08
N LEU A 98 23.72 12.13 -3.26
CA LEU A 98 24.41 12.07 -1.98
C LEU A 98 23.76 11.06 -1.03
N VAL A 99 22.44 11.09 -0.91
CA VAL A 99 21.68 10.17 -0.07
C VAL A 99 21.83 8.73 -0.57
N SER A 100 21.64 8.49 -1.87
CA SER A 100 21.72 7.14 -2.45
C SER A 100 23.09 6.51 -2.25
N VAL A 101 24.16 7.26 -2.52
CA VAL A 101 25.54 6.79 -2.33
C VAL A 101 25.83 6.58 -0.84
N SER A 102 25.45 7.51 0.03
CA SER A 102 25.71 7.40 1.47
C SER A 102 25.01 6.20 2.10
N VAL A 103 23.72 5.99 1.79
CA VAL A 103 22.94 4.86 2.31
C VAL A 103 23.51 3.54 1.81
N PHE A 104 23.85 3.45 0.51
CA PHE A 104 24.44 2.24 -0.06
C PHE A 104 25.80 1.92 0.57
N LEU A 105 26.69 2.91 0.70
CA LEU A 105 27.99 2.74 1.34
C LEU A 105 27.87 2.37 2.82
N TYR A 106 26.89 2.96 3.52
CA TYR A 106 26.61 2.63 4.91
C TYR A 106 26.13 1.18 5.04
N ALA A 107 25.14 0.75 4.23
CA ALA A 107 24.64 -0.62 4.25
C ALA A 107 25.77 -1.62 3.97
N LYS A 108 26.58 -1.34 2.95
CA LYS A 108 27.75 -2.17 2.60
C LYS A 108 28.79 -2.23 3.72
N ARG A 109 28.94 -1.16 4.50
CA ARG A 109 29.87 -1.13 5.64
C ARG A 109 29.31 -1.84 6.86
N ALA A 110 28.02 -1.68 7.15
CA ALA A 110 27.35 -2.27 8.31
C ALA A 110 27.22 -3.80 8.21
N GLN A 111 27.36 -4.36 7.01
CA GLN A 111 27.28 -5.80 6.76
C GLN A 111 28.62 -6.53 6.71
N ARG A 112 29.74 -5.81 6.79
CA ARG A 112 31.07 -6.40 6.95
C ARG A 112 31.30 -6.74 8.41
#